data_AF-A0A951CED7-F1
#
_entry.id   AF-A0A951CED7-F1
#
_cell.length_a   1.000
_cell.length_b   1.000
_cell.length_c   1.000
_cell.angle_alpha   90.00
_cell.angle_beta   90.00
_cell.angle_gamma   90.00
#
_symmetry.space_group_name_H-M   'P 1'
#
loop_
_entity.id
_entity.type
_entity.pdbx_description
1 polymer ?
#
loop_
_entity_poly.entity_id
_entity_poly.type
_entity_poly.pdbx_seq_one_letter_code
_entity_poly.pdbx_strand_id
1 'polypeptide(L)' 'LDWFDQQMQALADFDLTVTFCFTPEHLGIVPNHTSAPRDLAGFAEFAAAMVRRYAPALGRAPVATMDVMHGVDAVDSAQG' A
#
# COMPACT_ATOMS: atom_id res chain seq x y z
N LEU A 1 -10.60 -13.84 -0.20
CA LEU A 1 -9.30 -13.52 0.42
C LEU A 1 -8.30 -14.64 0.20
N ASP A 2 -8.76 -15.88 0.21
CA ASP A 2 -7.99 -17.13 0.13
C ASP A 2 -6.88 -17.16 -0.92
N TRP A 3 -7.11 -16.64 -2.13
CA TRP A 3 -6.06 -16.57 -3.15
C TRP A 3 -4.87 -15.71 -2.72
N PHE A 4 -5.13 -14.54 -2.12
CA PHE A 4 -4.08 -13.65 -1.62
C PHE A 4 -3.34 -14.29 -0.46
N ASP A 5 -4.06 -14.98 0.42
CA ASP A 5 -3.48 -15.74 1.53
C ASP A 5 -2.52 -16.82 1.02
N GLN A 6 -2.88 -17.52 -0.06
CA GLN A 6 -2.02 -18.50 -0.72
C GLN A 6 -0.77 -17.85 -1.31
N GLN A 7 -0.87 -16.67 -1.92
CA GLN A 7 0.30 -15.95 -2.44
C GLN A 7 1.26 -15.58 -1.30
N MET A 8 0.75 -15.02 -0.21
CA MET A 8 1.58 -14.65 0.94
C MET A 8 2.22 -15.87 1.61
N GLN A 9 1.51 -17.00 1.69
CA GLN A 9 2.05 -18.25 2.22
C GLN A 9 3.19 -18.80 1.35
N ALA A 10 3.05 -18.73 0.02
CA ALA A 10 4.10 -19.18 -0.90
C ALA A 10 5.37 -18.30 -0.83
N LEU A 11 5.22 -17.04 -0.43
CA LEU A 11 6.32 -16.08 -0.29
C LEU A 11 6.96 -16.07 1.10
N ALA A 12 6.39 -16.78 2.09
CA ALA A 12 6.74 -16.64 3.50
C ALA A 12 8.20 -17.02 3.84
N ASP A 13 8.80 -17.93 3.08
CA ASP A 13 10.15 -18.44 3.36
C ASP A 13 11.27 -17.58 2.74
N PHE A 14 10.92 -16.50 2.04
CA PHE A 14 11.88 -15.65 1.35
C PHE A 14 12.06 -14.29 2.05
N ASP A 15 13.28 -13.78 2.06
CA ASP A 15 13.57 -12.40 2.46
C ASP A 15 13.32 -11.45 1.27
N LEU A 16 12.10 -10.90 1.20
CA LEU A 16 11.61 -10.12 0.08
C LEU A 16 11.04 -8.79 0.53
N THR A 17 11.14 -7.79 -0.34
CA THR A 17 10.19 -6.67 -0.33
C THR A 17 9.16 -6.89 -1.43
N VAL A 18 7.87 -6.87 -1.06
CA VAL A 18 6.76 -7.10 -2.00
C VAL A 18 5.89 -5.85 -2.08
N THR A 19 5.52 -5.47 -3.29
CA THR A 19 4.55 -4.40 -3.53
C THR A 19 3.21 -5.03 -3.88
N PHE A 20 2.20 -4.80 -3.05
CA PHE A 20 0.82 -5.16 -3.36
C PHE A 20 0.17 -4.02 -4.16
N CYS A 21 -0.12 -4.26 -5.44
CA CYS A 21 -0.74 -3.29 -6.35
C CYS A 21 -1.74 -4.00 -7.28
N PHE A 22 -2.93 -4.32 -6.76
CA PHE A 22 -4.03 -4.83 -7.59
C PHE A 22 -5.40 -4.47 -6.99
N THR A 23 -6.42 -4.47 -7.84
CA THR A 23 -7.83 -4.43 -7.41
C THR A 23 -8.38 -5.86 -7.41
N PRO A 24 -9.00 -6.36 -6.32
CA PRO A 24 -9.69 -7.64 -6.36
C PRO A 24 -10.73 -7.67 -7.49
N GLU A 25 -10.85 -8.77 -8.24
CA GLU A 25 -11.70 -8.82 -9.45
C GLU A 25 -13.17 -8.43 -9.18
N HIS A 26 -13.70 -8.78 -8.00
CA HIS A 26 -15.06 -8.41 -7.60
C HIS A 26 -15.24 -6.90 -7.31
N LEU A 27 -14.14 -6.19 -7.03
CA LEU A 27 -14.13 -4.73 -6.81
C LEU A 27 -13.78 -3.94 -8.07
N GLY A 28 -13.19 -4.55 -9.10
CA GLY A 28 -12.78 -3.87 -10.32
C GLY A 28 -13.93 -3.54 -11.25
N ILE A 29 -13.87 -2.46 -12.05
CA ILE A 29 -14.88 -2.10 -13.07
C ILE A 29 -15.11 -3.26 -14.04
N VAL A 30 -14.01 -3.83 -14.51
CA VAL A 30 -13.91 -5.09 -15.25
C VAL A 30 -13.35 -6.15 -14.29
N PRO A 31 -13.79 -7.43 -14.35
CA PRO A 31 -13.30 -8.47 -13.45
C PRO A 31 -11.87 -8.91 -13.80
N ASN A 32 -10.90 -8.02 -13.58
CA ASN A 32 -9.48 -8.32 -13.68
C ASN A 32 -8.69 -7.44 -12.70
N HIS A 33 -7.47 -7.87 -12.38
CA HIS A 33 -6.64 -7.27 -11.35
C HIS A 33 -6.02 -5.91 -11.69
N THR A 34 -6.03 -5.51 -12.96
CA THR A 34 -5.56 -4.20 -13.43
C THR A 34 -6.69 -3.18 -13.57
N SER A 35 -7.94 -3.59 -13.35
CA SER A 35 -9.09 -2.71 -13.43
C SER A 35 -9.10 -1.73 -12.26
N ALA A 36 -9.53 -0.50 -12.52
CA ALA A 36 -9.79 0.46 -11.46
C ALA A 36 -10.92 -0.03 -10.54
N PRO A 37 -10.91 0.31 -9.25
CA PRO A 37 -12.01 -0.03 -8.34
C PRO A 37 -13.30 0.69 -8.73
N ARG A 38 -14.45 -0.01 -8.64
CA ARG A 38 -15.80 0.57 -8.82
C ARG A 38 -16.17 1.50 -7.67
N ASP A 39 -15.72 1.16 -6.46
CA ASP A 39 -15.92 1.91 -5.23
C ASP A 39 -14.58 2.09 -4.51
N LEU A 40 -14.19 3.36 -4.32
CA LEU A 40 -12.95 3.72 -3.66
C LEU A 40 -12.96 3.37 -2.17
N ALA A 41 -14.12 3.46 -1.51
CA ALA A 41 -14.25 3.16 -0.09
C ALA A 41 -14.05 1.66 0.18
N GLY A 42 -14.78 0.81 -0.54
CA GLY A 42 -14.61 -0.65 -0.44
C GLY A 42 -13.20 -1.12 -0.81
N PHE A 43 -12.55 -0.50 -1.80
CA PHE A 43 -11.15 -0.78 -2.09
C PHE A 43 -10.21 -0.36 -0.94
N ALA A 44 -10.41 0.82 -0.36
CA ALA A 44 -9.60 1.30 0.77
C ALA A 44 -9.75 0.40 2.01
N GLU A 45 -10.97 -0.08 2.30
CA GLU A 45 -11.22 -1.03 3.38
C GLU A 45 -10.49 -2.36 3.15
N PHE A 46 -10.54 -2.88 1.91
CA PHE A 46 -9.79 -4.07 1.52
C PHE A 46 -8.28 -3.87 1.70
N ALA A 47 -7.73 -2.78 1.18
CA ALA A 47 -6.31 -2.47 1.28
C ALA A 47 -5.86 -2.38 2.76
N ALA A 48 -6.64 -1.70 3.60
CA ALA A 48 -6.37 -1.60 5.03
C ALA A 48 -6.40 -2.96 5.73
N ALA A 49 -7.34 -3.85 5.37
CA ALA A 49 -7.42 -5.20 5.92
C ALA A 49 -6.18 -6.04 5.56
N MET A 50 -5.70 -5.95 4.31
CA MET A 50 -4.51 -6.67 3.86
C MET A 50 -3.24 -6.16 4.55
N VAL A 51 -3.06 -4.84 4.65
CA VAL A 51 -1.93 -4.23 5.36
C VAL A 51 -1.91 -4.66 6.82
N ARG A 52 -3.05 -4.60 7.54
CA ARG A 52 -3.10 -5.01 8.96
C ARG A 52 -2.70 -6.47 9.16
N ARG A 53 -3.03 -7.34 8.21
CA ARG A 53 -2.78 -8.79 8.31
C ARG A 53 -1.35 -9.18 7.94
N TYR A 54 -0.80 -8.59 6.87
CA TYR A 54 0.45 -9.03 6.26
C TYR A 54 1.62 -8.05 6.41
N ALA A 55 1.34 -6.81 6.78
CA ALA A 55 2.33 -5.81 7.15
C ALA A 55 1.98 -5.22 8.53
N PRO A 56 1.90 -6.07 9.58
CA PRO A 56 1.70 -5.55 10.93
C PRO A 56 2.82 -4.55 11.23
N ALA A 57 2.52 -3.51 11.99
CA ALA A 57 3.51 -2.50 12.34
C ALA A 57 4.70 -3.20 13.03
N LEU A 58 5.77 -3.45 12.30
CA LEU A 58 7.08 -3.69 12.87
C LEU A 58 7.35 -2.43 13.68
N GLY A 59 7.48 -2.57 15.00
CA GLY A 59 7.69 -1.43 15.91
C GLY A 59 8.69 -0.51 15.25
N ARG A 60 8.27 0.72 14.95
CA ARG A 60 8.97 1.69 14.10
C ARG A 60 10.45 1.60 14.39
N ALA A 61 11.22 0.89 13.55
CA ALA A 61 12.66 1.07 13.55
C ALA A 61 12.84 2.57 13.28
N PRO A 62 13.64 3.29 14.08
CA PRO A 62 13.86 4.69 13.84
C PRO A 62 14.24 4.83 12.38
N VAL A 63 13.47 5.63 11.63
CA VAL A 63 13.89 6.05 10.30
C VAL A 63 15.24 6.69 10.55
N ALA A 64 16.31 6.02 10.08
CA ALA A 64 17.58 6.69 9.92
C ALA A 64 17.24 7.90 9.06
N THR A 65 17.31 9.08 9.66
CA THR A 65 17.08 10.35 8.99
C THR A 65 17.98 10.37 7.77
N MET A 66 17.43 10.06 6.60
CA MET A 66 18.04 10.54 5.37
C MET A 66 17.92 12.05 5.45
N ASP A 67 19.06 12.72 5.55
CA ASP A 67 19.14 14.17 5.37
C ASP A 67 18.50 14.53 4.03
N VAL A 68 17.23 14.95 4.07
CA VAL A 68 16.58 15.59 2.93
C VAL A 68 17.16 16.99 2.85
N MET A 69 18.21 17.12 2.04
CA MET A 69 18.81 18.40 1.69
C MET A 69 17.76 19.28 0.99
N HIS A 70 17.29 20.30 1.71
CA HIS A 70 16.72 21.61 1.30
C HIS A 70 15.74 21.68 0.11
N GLY A 71 14.50 22.10 0.40
CA GLY A 71 13.63 22.66 -0.64
C GLY A 71 12.18 23.04 -0.30
N VAL A 72 11.76 23.15 0.98
CA VAL A 72 10.33 23.42 1.30
C VAL A 72 9.98 24.87 1.64
N ASP A 73 10.95 25.79 1.70
CA ASP A 73 10.71 27.16 2.20
C ASP A 73 10.22 28.19 1.15
N ALA A 74 9.75 27.78 -0.03
CA ALA A 74 9.41 28.73 -1.11
C ALA A 74 7.91 28.92 -1.40
N VAL A 75 6.99 28.34 -0.61
CA VAL A 75 5.54 28.41 -0.90
C VAL A 75 4.80 29.51 -0.10
N ASP A 76 5.44 30.17 0.87
CA ASP A 76 4.76 31.12 1.77
C ASP A 76 5.12 32.62 1.58
N SER A 77 5.51 33.03 0.37
CA SER A 77 5.86 34.45 0.08
C SER A 77 5.07 35.10 -1.06
N ALA A 78 3.99 34.48 -1.54
CA ALA A 78 3.20 35.01 -2.66
C ALA A 78 1.77 35.46 -2.29
N GLN A 79 1.44 35.56 -0.99
CA GLN A 79 0.19 36.17 -0.53
C GLN A 79 0.48 37.08 0.66
N GLY A 80 0.73 38.36 0.36
CA GLY A 80 0.90 39.45 1.31
C GLY A 80 0.86 40.78 0.58
#